data_AF-A0AAJ0GKL0-F1
#
_entry.id   AF-A0AAJ0GKL0-F1
#
_cell.length_a   1.000
_cell.length_b   1.000
_cell.length_c   1.000
_cell.angle_alpha   90.00
_cell.angle_beta   90.00
_cell.angle_gamma   90.00
#
_symmetry.space_group_name_H-M   'P 1'
#
loop_
_entity.id
_entity.type
_entity.pdbx_description
1 polymer ?
#
loop_
_entity_poly.entity_id
_entity_poly.type
_entity_poly.pdbx_seq_one_letter_code
_entity_poly.pdbx_strand_id
1 'polypeptide(L)'
;MAVMTPFQTLFAVPMTCDSCAKDITGALYKLPGINKVEANVKDQLVSIEGTAAPSAIVQAIQATGRDAILRGSGGSNSAAVSILETYHRRSDEEVTAAGSPGESWVNERLVRGLARMVQVSPTETLVDLTVRGVPPGTYRATIREYGNLKDGAVSAGPVWSAEAQDNRSSRGVLGTVEVGPNGYGNAFLNRPFQVWEVIGRALVVSRRDESDGEPLRNEEDTVVGVIARSAGVWDNDKTVCSCTGKTLWQERKDEVSKGML
;
A
#
# COMPACT_ATOMS: atom_id res chain seq x y z
N MET A 1 9.31 13.39 10.37
CA MET A 1 10.44 12.96 11.22
C MET A 1 11.38 12.15 10.34
N ALA A 2 12.67 12.46 10.36
CA ALA A 2 13.68 11.75 9.59
C ALA A 2 13.96 10.39 10.23
N VAL A 3 13.96 9.32 9.43
CA VAL A 3 14.40 7.99 9.86
C VAL A 3 15.87 8.13 10.26
N MET A 4 16.23 7.78 11.50
CA MET A 4 17.61 8.02 12.00
C MET A 4 18.57 6.88 11.70
N THR A 5 18.05 5.69 11.38
CA THR A 5 18.86 4.49 11.10
C THR A 5 18.82 4.19 9.60
N PRO A 6 19.98 4.08 8.93
CA PRO A 6 20.00 3.66 7.53
C PRO A 6 19.31 2.31 7.35
N PHE A 7 18.48 2.22 6.33
CA PHE A 7 17.80 0.99 5.93
C PHE A 7 18.01 0.75 4.45
N GLN A 8 17.87 -0.51 4.05
CA GLN A 8 17.96 -0.92 2.65
C GLN A 8 16.56 -1.02 2.05
N THR A 9 16.35 -0.39 0.90
CA THR A 9 15.15 -0.55 0.07
C THR A 9 15.53 -1.00 -1.33
N LEU A 10 14.67 -1.82 -1.93
CA LEU A 10 14.84 -2.26 -3.31
C LEU A 10 13.68 -1.73 -4.16
N PHE A 11 14.00 -1.16 -5.30
CA PHE A 11 13.03 -0.70 -6.29
C PHE A 11 13.20 -1.46 -7.60
N ALA A 12 12.10 -1.88 -8.21
CA ALA A 12 12.08 -2.26 -9.62
C ALA A 12 11.89 -1.00 -10.46
N VAL A 13 12.83 -0.75 -11.36
CA VAL A 13 12.89 0.45 -12.20
C VAL A 13 13.23 0.01 -13.62
N PRO A 14 12.41 0.34 -14.63
CA PRO A 14 12.69 -0.06 -16.00
C PRO A 14 13.94 0.66 -16.50
N MET A 15 15.00 -0.12 -16.72
CA MET A 15 16.28 0.34 -17.24
C MET A 15 16.66 -0.54 -18.43
N THR A 16 17.11 0.10 -19.51
CA THR A 16 17.53 -0.58 -20.74
C THR A 16 19.00 -0.37 -21.06
N CYS A 17 19.70 0.47 -20.28
CA CYS A 17 21.00 0.98 -20.62
C CYS A 17 21.81 1.45 -19.40
N ASP A 18 23.15 1.47 -19.51
CA ASP A 18 24.01 1.95 -18.41
C ASP A 18 23.87 3.45 -18.16
N SER A 19 23.60 4.26 -19.19
CA SER A 19 23.29 5.68 -18.99
C SER A 19 22.00 5.86 -18.19
N CYS A 20 21.01 4.97 -18.37
CA CYS A 20 19.77 4.96 -17.60
C CYS A 20 20.05 4.76 -16.11
N ALA A 21 20.93 3.81 -15.77
CA ALA A 21 21.36 3.57 -14.40
C ALA A 21 22.11 4.77 -13.81
N LYS A 22 22.98 5.41 -14.59
CA LYS A 22 23.71 6.63 -14.17
C LYS A 22 22.78 7.81 -13.92
N ASP A 23 21.77 8.03 -14.77
CA ASP A 23 20.77 9.09 -14.60
C ASP A 23 20.02 8.93 -13.27
N ILE A 24 19.53 7.71 -13.01
CA ILE A 24 18.81 7.37 -11.78
C ILE A 24 19.72 7.57 -10.56
N THR A 25 20.94 7.02 -10.62
CA THR A 25 21.91 7.11 -9.52
C THR A 25 22.27 8.56 -9.22
N GLY A 26 22.50 9.38 -10.25
CA GLY A 26 22.78 10.80 -10.11
C GLY A 26 21.60 11.62 -9.58
N ALA A 27 20.36 11.24 -9.90
CA ALA A 27 19.17 11.86 -9.31
C ALA A 27 19.02 11.49 -7.83
N LEU A 28 19.26 10.23 -7.47
CA LEU A 28 19.13 9.73 -6.11
C LEU A 28 20.17 10.32 -5.17
N TYR A 29 21.44 10.44 -5.56
CA TYR A 29 22.48 11.04 -4.70
C TYR A 29 22.25 12.52 -4.39
N LYS A 30 21.33 13.21 -5.08
CA LYS A 30 20.91 14.58 -4.73
C LYS A 30 19.94 14.60 -3.55
N LEU A 31 19.32 13.47 -3.21
CA LEU A 31 18.44 13.37 -2.06
C LEU A 31 19.26 13.31 -0.76
N PRO A 32 18.89 14.10 0.26
CA PRO A 32 19.53 14.02 1.56
C PRO A 32 19.27 12.64 2.19
N GLY A 33 20.30 12.08 2.83
CA GLY A 33 20.19 10.80 3.54
C GLY A 33 20.43 9.55 2.70
N ILE A 34 20.84 9.68 1.43
CA ILE A 34 21.28 8.54 0.62
C ILE A 34 22.76 8.24 0.91
N ASN A 35 23.04 7.00 1.33
CA ASN A 35 24.40 6.54 1.61
C ASN A 35 24.97 5.75 0.43
N LYS A 36 24.16 4.84 -0.14
CA LYS A 36 24.59 3.94 -1.22
C LYS A 36 23.45 3.73 -2.22
N VAL A 37 23.80 3.70 -3.50
CA VAL A 37 22.89 3.31 -4.59
C VAL A 37 23.59 2.27 -5.45
N GLU A 38 22.94 1.14 -5.67
CA GLU A 38 23.39 0.08 -6.56
C GLU A 38 22.30 -0.19 -7.59
N ALA A 39 22.57 0.16 -8.85
CA ALA A 39 21.68 -0.10 -9.96
C ALA A 39 22.15 -1.32 -10.74
N ASN A 40 21.25 -2.29 -10.93
CA ASN A 40 21.46 -3.47 -11.75
C ASN A 40 20.56 -3.37 -12.99
N VAL A 41 21.16 -3.06 -14.13
CA VAL A 41 20.46 -2.91 -15.41
C VAL A 41 19.86 -4.24 -15.88
N LYS A 42 20.59 -5.35 -15.68
CA LYS A 42 20.18 -6.69 -16.13
C LYS A 42 18.88 -7.12 -15.44
N ASP A 43 18.79 -6.90 -14.14
CA ASP A 43 17.64 -7.31 -13.35
C ASP A 43 16.58 -6.19 -13.19
N GLN A 44 16.87 -4.98 -13.71
CA GLN A 44 16.02 -3.80 -13.60
C GLN A 44 15.72 -3.41 -12.14
N LEU A 45 16.74 -3.51 -11.29
CA LEU A 45 16.64 -3.29 -9.85
C LEU A 45 17.56 -2.17 -9.38
N VAL A 46 17.10 -1.36 -8.43
CA VAL A 46 17.87 -0.31 -7.77
C VAL A 46 17.79 -0.53 -6.27
N SER A 47 18.92 -0.92 -5.68
CA SER A 47 19.10 -1.08 -4.24
C SER A 47 19.62 0.22 -3.65
N ILE A 48 18.96 0.71 -2.60
CA ILE A 48 19.24 2.00 -1.99
C ILE A 48 19.39 1.80 -0.49
N GLU A 49 20.53 2.25 0.04
CA GLU A 49 20.80 2.29 1.47
C GLU A 49 20.82 3.74 1.93
N GLY A 50 20.04 4.05 2.96
CA GLY A 50 20.00 5.41 3.49
C GLY A 50 18.83 5.63 4.46
N THR A 51 18.61 6.89 4.78
CA THR A 51 17.53 7.39 5.63
C THR A 51 16.46 8.16 4.85
N ALA A 52 16.67 8.33 3.54
CA ALA A 52 15.71 9.00 2.67
C ALA A 52 14.39 8.23 2.62
N ALA A 53 13.27 8.94 2.74
CA ALA A 53 11.95 8.33 2.65
C ALA A 53 11.75 7.70 1.25
N PRO A 54 11.22 6.46 1.16
CA PRO A 54 10.94 5.81 -0.12
C PRO A 54 10.03 6.61 -1.04
N SER A 55 9.09 7.41 -0.52
CA SER A 55 8.32 8.34 -1.36
C SER A 55 9.21 9.37 -2.07
N ALA A 56 10.18 9.95 -1.36
CA ALA A 56 11.14 10.89 -1.96
C ALA A 56 12.02 10.18 -3.00
N ILE A 57 12.40 8.93 -2.73
CA ILE A 57 13.14 8.07 -3.67
C ILE A 57 12.30 7.80 -4.94
N VAL A 58 11.04 7.39 -4.79
CA VAL A 58 10.12 7.15 -5.93
C VAL A 58 9.96 8.43 -6.74
N GLN A 59 9.71 9.57 -6.10
CA GLN A 59 9.58 10.86 -6.78
C GLN A 59 10.86 11.25 -7.53
N ALA A 60 12.04 11.03 -6.95
CA ALA A 60 13.31 11.31 -7.61
C ALA A 60 13.52 10.40 -8.83
N ILE A 61 13.13 9.13 -8.78
CA ILE A 61 13.21 8.22 -9.92
C ILE A 61 12.20 8.64 -11.01
N GLN A 62 10.97 8.98 -10.62
CA GLN A 62 9.92 9.48 -11.51
C GLN A 62 10.30 10.79 -12.20
N ALA A 63 11.02 11.68 -11.52
CA ALA A 63 11.56 12.91 -12.12
C ALA A 63 12.58 12.63 -13.24
N THR A 64 13.15 11.42 -13.32
CA THR A 64 13.98 10.99 -14.46
C THR A 64 13.16 10.46 -15.65
N GLY A 65 11.83 10.48 -15.57
CA GLY A 65 10.92 9.92 -16.58
C GLY A 65 10.74 8.41 -16.48
N ARG A 66 11.08 7.79 -15.34
CA ARG A 66 11.04 6.33 -15.12
C ARG A 66 10.14 5.98 -13.95
N ASP A 67 9.41 4.88 -14.07
CA ASP A 67 8.56 4.41 -12.98
C ASP A 67 9.39 3.67 -11.93
N ALA A 68 8.93 3.66 -10.67
CA ALA A 68 9.61 2.98 -9.58
C ALA A 68 8.61 2.21 -8.72
N ILE A 69 8.89 0.93 -8.50
CA ILE A 69 8.05 0.06 -7.68
C ILE A 69 8.88 -0.39 -6.49
N LEU A 70 8.48 -0.01 -5.27
CA LEU A 70 9.07 -0.53 -4.05
C LEU A 70 8.83 -2.05 -3.97
N ARG A 71 9.91 -2.83 -3.97
CA ARG A 71 9.90 -4.31 -3.86
C ARG A 71 10.09 -4.78 -2.41
N GLY A 72 10.54 -3.90 -1.51
CA GLY A 72 10.60 -4.13 -0.06
C GLY A 72 11.87 -3.59 0.61
N SER A 73 12.13 -4.06 1.83
CA SER A 73 13.38 -3.91 2.61
C SER A 73 13.98 -5.30 2.92
N GLY A 74 15.31 -5.39 3.03
CA GLY A 74 16.10 -6.63 2.93
C GLY A 74 15.88 -7.77 3.95
N GLY A 75 14.82 -7.76 4.77
CA GLY A 75 14.49 -8.86 5.71
C GLY A 75 13.32 -9.75 5.24
N SER A 76 13.33 -11.03 5.62
CA SER A 76 12.17 -11.92 5.43
C SER A 76 11.03 -11.54 6.40
N ASN A 77 9.77 -11.78 6.00
CA ASN A 77 8.56 -11.38 6.74
C ASN A 77 8.46 -9.87 7.08
N SER A 78 9.18 -9.02 6.38
CA SER A 78 9.21 -7.56 6.59
C SER A 78 8.16 -6.81 5.76
N ALA A 79 7.36 -7.51 4.94
CA ALA A 79 6.43 -6.90 4.01
C ALA A 79 4.99 -7.38 4.22
N ALA A 80 4.05 -6.47 4.04
CA ALA A 80 2.62 -6.78 4.01
C ALA A 80 1.92 -6.02 2.89
N VAL A 81 0.75 -6.52 2.50
CA VAL A 81 -0.11 -5.88 1.51
C VAL A 81 -1.55 -5.94 1.98
N SER A 82 -2.32 -4.90 1.69
CA SER A 82 -3.77 -4.90 1.86
C SER A 82 -4.42 -4.39 0.58
N ILE A 83 -5.24 -5.24 -0.03
CA ILE A 83 -6.06 -4.89 -1.19
C ILE A 83 -7.38 -4.35 -0.64
N LEU A 84 -7.69 -3.11 -0.98
CA LEU A 84 -8.82 -2.40 -0.41
C LEU A 84 -10.01 -2.44 -1.37
N GLU A 85 -11.13 -2.97 -0.89
CA GLU A 85 -12.35 -3.19 -1.65
C GLU A 85 -13.52 -2.48 -0.96
N THR A 86 -14.54 -2.11 -1.73
CA THR A 86 -15.81 -1.62 -1.16
C THR A 86 -16.74 -2.78 -0.81
N TYR A 87 -17.41 -2.66 0.34
CA TYR A 87 -18.46 -3.57 0.80
C TYR A 87 -19.84 -2.90 0.79
N HIS A 88 -19.94 -1.72 0.19
CA HIS A 88 -21.21 -1.03 0.02
C HIS A 88 -22.12 -1.84 -0.91
N ARG A 89 -23.37 -2.07 -0.49
CA ARG A 89 -24.42 -2.65 -1.32
C ARG A 89 -25.46 -1.58 -1.58
N ARG A 90 -25.72 -1.25 -2.85
CA ARG A 90 -26.83 -0.37 -3.19
C ARG A 90 -28.14 -1.11 -2.90
N SER A 91 -29.12 -0.40 -2.33
CA SER A 91 -30.39 -0.98 -1.85
C SER A 91 -31.22 -1.70 -2.90
N ASP A 92 -30.92 -1.51 -4.19
CA ASP A 92 -31.67 -2.07 -5.31
C ASP A 92 -31.07 -3.39 -5.85
N GLU A 93 -29.97 -3.88 -5.27
CA GLU A 93 -29.35 -5.16 -5.64
C GLU A 93 -29.64 -6.22 -4.57
N GLU A 94 -30.55 -7.14 -4.90
CA GLU A 94 -30.87 -8.31 -4.08
C GLU A 94 -29.61 -9.11 -3.73
N VAL A 95 -29.43 -9.37 -2.43
CA VAL A 95 -28.32 -10.15 -1.90
C VAL A 95 -28.51 -11.61 -2.30
N THR A 96 -27.94 -12.03 -3.42
CA THR A 96 -27.71 -13.46 -3.65
C THR A 96 -26.55 -13.90 -2.74
N ALA A 97 -26.83 -14.83 -1.82
CA ALA A 97 -25.79 -15.46 -1.01
C ALA A 97 -24.71 -16.07 -1.91
N ALA A 98 -23.45 -15.88 -1.54
CA ALA A 98 -22.30 -16.46 -2.23
C ALA A 98 -22.44 -17.98 -2.27
N GLY A 99 -22.79 -18.54 -3.43
CA GLY A 99 -22.87 -20.00 -3.60
C GLY A 99 -23.85 -20.54 -4.64
N SER A 100 -24.65 -19.73 -5.34
CA SER A 100 -25.50 -20.26 -6.42
C SER A 100 -24.78 -20.19 -7.78
N PRO A 101 -24.54 -21.32 -8.47
CA PRO A 101 -23.92 -21.33 -9.78
C PRO A 101 -24.99 -21.06 -10.85
N GLY A 102 -24.81 -19.97 -11.59
CA GLY A 102 -25.68 -19.60 -12.70
C GLY A 102 -26.12 -18.14 -12.60
N GLU A 103 -25.27 -17.27 -13.13
CA GLU A 103 -25.57 -15.88 -13.53
C GLU A 103 -25.99 -14.88 -12.43
N SER A 104 -25.00 -14.10 -11.97
CA SER A 104 -25.18 -12.67 -11.72
C SER A 104 -23.86 -11.96 -11.95
N TRP A 105 -23.81 -11.16 -13.02
CA TRP A 105 -22.66 -10.32 -13.41
C TRP A 105 -22.63 -8.98 -12.65
N VAL A 106 -23.32 -8.85 -11.51
CA VAL A 106 -23.38 -7.59 -10.76
C VAL A 106 -23.34 -7.83 -9.25
N ASN A 107 -22.13 -7.99 -8.73
CA ASN A 107 -21.63 -7.17 -7.60
C ASN A 107 -20.14 -7.48 -7.38
N GLU A 108 -19.32 -7.07 -8.35
CA GLU A 108 -17.87 -7.19 -8.23
C GLU A 108 -17.40 -6.23 -7.14
N ARG A 109 -16.82 -6.77 -6.07
CA ARG A 109 -16.03 -5.97 -5.12
C ARG A 109 -14.93 -5.28 -5.93
N LEU A 110 -15.16 -4.02 -6.26
CA LEU A 110 -14.19 -3.26 -7.03
C LEU A 110 -13.03 -2.93 -6.09
N VAL A 111 -11.83 -3.34 -6.50
CA VAL A 111 -10.60 -2.89 -5.85
C VAL A 111 -10.50 -1.38 -6.06
N ARG A 112 -10.47 -0.65 -4.94
CA ARG A 112 -10.47 0.81 -4.87
C ARG A 112 -9.23 1.33 -4.17
N GLY A 113 -8.32 0.47 -3.75
CA GLY A 113 -7.06 0.89 -3.19
C GLY A 113 -6.09 -0.26 -2.93
N LEU A 114 -4.86 0.13 -2.65
CA LEU A 114 -3.77 -0.78 -2.33
C LEU A 114 -2.91 -0.13 -1.26
N ALA A 115 -2.67 -0.85 -0.17
CA ALA A 115 -1.68 -0.48 0.81
C ALA A 115 -0.52 -1.47 0.78
N ARG A 116 0.70 -0.98 0.58
CA ARG A 116 1.94 -1.76 0.68
C ARG A 116 2.68 -1.33 1.93
N MET A 117 3.06 -2.30 2.74
CA MET A 117 3.76 -2.05 3.99
C MET A 117 5.13 -2.70 3.94
N VAL A 118 6.16 -1.95 4.31
CA VAL A 118 7.54 -2.40 4.33
C VAL A 118 8.19 -1.95 5.63
N GLN A 119 8.53 -2.92 6.47
CA GLN A 119 9.23 -2.68 7.72
C GLN A 119 10.69 -2.34 7.43
N VAL A 120 11.08 -1.10 7.68
CA VAL A 120 12.44 -0.62 7.37
C VAL A 120 13.37 -0.67 8.57
N SER A 121 12.83 -0.79 9.77
CA SER A 121 13.61 -0.99 11.00
C SER A 121 12.83 -1.87 11.99
N PRO A 122 13.44 -2.30 13.12
CA PRO A 122 12.70 -3.00 14.17
C PRO A 122 11.55 -2.19 14.79
N THR A 123 11.49 -0.88 14.56
CA THR A 123 10.49 0.00 15.18
C THR A 123 9.65 0.78 14.16
N GLU A 124 10.00 0.78 12.88
CA GLU A 124 9.34 1.58 11.85
C GLU A 124 8.90 0.75 10.64
N THR A 125 7.66 0.96 10.24
CA THR A 125 7.08 0.45 9.00
C THR A 125 6.58 1.60 8.15
N LEU A 126 6.91 1.51 6.88
CA LEU A 126 6.46 2.45 5.86
C LEU A 126 5.23 1.88 5.19
N VAL A 127 4.20 2.72 5.05
CA VAL A 127 2.94 2.38 4.40
C VAL A 127 2.77 3.27 3.19
N ASP A 128 2.80 2.66 2.00
CA ASP A 128 2.44 3.27 0.73
C ASP A 128 0.97 2.93 0.44
N LEU A 129 0.10 3.91 0.64
CA LEU A 129 -1.34 3.80 0.46
C LEU A 129 -1.75 4.55 -0.80
N THR A 130 -2.40 3.85 -1.72
CA THR A 130 -3.06 4.42 -2.90
C THR A 130 -4.54 4.11 -2.84
N VAL A 131 -5.38 5.10 -3.15
CA VAL A 131 -6.83 4.98 -3.23
C VAL A 131 -7.28 5.55 -4.58
N ARG A 132 -8.17 4.84 -5.27
CA ARG A 132 -8.68 5.18 -6.60
C ARG A 132 -10.17 4.89 -6.72
N GLY A 133 -10.87 5.71 -7.50
CA GLY A 133 -12.29 5.50 -7.79
C GLY A 133 -13.20 5.79 -6.59
N VAL A 134 -12.77 6.69 -5.70
CA VAL A 134 -13.59 7.24 -4.61
C VAL A 134 -13.77 8.74 -4.81
N PRO A 135 -14.85 9.36 -4.28
CA PRO A 135 -15.08 10.80 -4.41
C PRO A 135 -13.92 11.64 -3.84
N PRO A 136 -13.73 12.87 -4.33
CA PRO A 136 -12.72 13.78 -3.78
C PRO A 136 -12.98 14.10 -2.31
N GLY A 137 -11.92 14.16 -1.51
CA GLY A 137 -11.99 14.51 -0.10
C GLY A 137 -10.85 13.92 0.73
N THR A 138 -10.86 14.25 2.02
CA THR A 138 -9.93 13.71 3.01
C THR A 138 -10.46 12.38 3.54
N TYR A 139 -9.64 11.34 3.44
CA TYR A 139 -9.92 10.02 3.99
C TYR A 139 -8.96 9.70 5.11
N ARG A 140 -9.42 8.97 6.12
CA ARG A 140 -8.62 8.50 7.24
C ARG A 140 -8.32 7.02 7.10
N ALA A 141 -7.06 6.65 7.25
CA ALA A 141 -6.59 5.28 7.22
C ALA A 141 -6.40 4.74 8.65
N THR A 142 -7.05 3.63 8.97
CA THR A 142 -6.98 2.98 10.28
C THR A 142 -6.79 1.46 10.17
N ILE A 143 -5.89 0.91 10.98
CA ILE A 143 -5.79 -0.53 11.22
C ILE A 143 -6.78 -0.89 12.31
N ARG A 144 -7.59 -1.92 12.06
CA ARG A 144 -8.64 -2.40 12.96
C ARG A 144 -8.14 -3.56 13.79
N GLU A 145 -8.81 -3.82 14.91
CA GLU A 145 -8.44 -4.91 15.80
C GLU A 145 -8.55 -6.27 15.09
N TYR A 146 -9.57 -6.48 14.27
CA TYR A 146 -9.85 -7.75 13.61
C TYR A 146 -9.68 -7.66 12.08
N GLY A 147 -9.23 -8.75 11.46
CA GLY A 147 -9.30 -8.97 10.01
C GLY A 147 -10.61 -9.61 9.54
N ASN A 148 -11.69 -9.46 10.32
CA ASN A 148 -12.98 -10.06 10.00
C ASN A 148 -13.78 -9.15 9.05
N LEU A 149 -13.88 -9.55 7.79
CA LEU A 149 -14.64 -8.82 6.75
C LEU A 149 -15.95 -9.51 6.37
N LYS A 150 -16.54 -10.30 7.27
CA LYS A 150 -17.86 -10.93 7.04
C LYS A 150 -18.91 -9.88 6.65
N ASP A 151 -18.95 -8.78 7.38
CA ASP A 151 -19.89 -7.66 7.20
C ASP A 151 -19.14 -6.38 6.79
N GLY A 152 -18.01 -6.52 6.07
CA GLY A 152 -17.17 -5.42 5.61
C GLY A 152 -16.43 -4.71 6.74
N ALA A 153 -16.39 -3.37 6.69
CA ALA A 153 -15.69 -2.54 7.69
C ALA A 153 -16.35 -2.62 9.08
N VAL A 154 -17.65 -2.92 9.15
CA VAL A 154 -18.42 -3.00 10.39
C VAL A 154 -17.95 -4.17 11.28
N SER A 155 -17.61 -5.31 10.69
CA SER A 155 -17.15 -6.50 11.44
C SER A 155 -15.66 -6.47 11.81
N ALA A 156 -14.93 -5.43 11.41
CA ALA A 156 -13.48 -5.32 11.64
C ALA A 156 -13.13 -4.90 13.09
N GLY A 157 -14.12 -4.53 13.91
CA GLY A 157 -13.90 -4.11 15.30
C GLY A 157 -13.35 -2.69 15.43
N PRO A 158 -12.93 -2.27 16.63
CA PRO A 158 -12.42 -0.92 16.90
C PRO A 158 -11.05 -0.68 16.22
N VAL A 159 -10.56 0.56 16.26
CA VAL A 159 -9.18 0.88 15.84
C VAL A 159 -8.22 0.10 16.72
N TRP A 160 -7.28 -0.62 16.11
CA TRP A 160 -6.25 -1.36 16.82
C TRP A 160 -5.41 -0.43 17.69
N SER A 161 -5.55 -0.54 19.00
CA SER A 161 -4.65 0.04 19.98
C SER A 161 -3.74 -1.06 20.52
N ALA A 162 -2.45 -1.02 20.21
CA ALA A 162 -1.48 -1.64 21.10
C ALA A 162 -1.37 -0.73 22.33
N GLU A 163 -1.36 -1.32 23.54
CA GLU A 163 -1.27 -0.59 24.81
C GLU A 163 -0.27 0.56 24.71
N ALA A 164 -0.79 1.78 24.69
CA ALA A 164 0.02 2.97 24.57
C ALA A 164 0.61 3.20 25.96
N GLN A 165 1.89 2.88 26.16
CA GLN A 165 2.63 3.30 27.36
C GLN A 165 2.71 4.84 27.49
N ASP A 166 2.28 5.57 26.46
CA ASP A 166 2.27 7.02 26.44
C ASP A 166 0.96 7.50 25.78
N ASN A 167 0.38 8.58 26.29
CA ASN A 167 -0.99 9.07 26.03
C ASN A 167 -1.19 9.65 24.61
N ARG A 168 -0.53 9.08 23.60
CA ARG A 168 -0.48 9.53 22.21
C ARG A 168 -1.19 8.51 21.33
N SER A 169 -2.27 8.95 20.69
CA SER A 169 -3.00 8.35 19.56
C SER A 169 -2.76 6.85 19.28
N SER A 170 -3.82 6.04 19.36
CA SER A 170 -3.84 4.62 18.97
C SER A 170 -2.93 4.29 17.77
N ARG A 171 -2.02 3.30 17.92
CA ARG A 171 -1.04 2.88 16.90
C ARG A 171 -1.69 2.45 15.58
N GLY A 172 -2.97 2.08 15.61
CA GLY A 172 -3.76 1.77 14.43
C GLY A 172 -4.16 3.00 13.60
N VAL A 173 -4.02 4.23 14.10
CA VAL A 173 -4.30 5.43 13.29
C VAL A 173 -3.10 5.72 12.39
N LEU A 174 -3.25 5.47 11.09
CA LEU A 174 -2.18 5.68 10.11
C LEU A 174 -2.13 7.11 9.58
N GLY A 175 -3.19 7.90 9.71
CA GLY A 175 -3.23 9.29 9.21
C GLY A 175 -4.26 9.47 8.11
N THR A 176 -4.06 10.47 7.26
CA THR A 176 -5.01 10.85 6.21
C THR A 176 -4.42 10.70 4.80
N VAL A 177 -5.29 10.51 3.83
CA VAL A 177 -4.99 10.56 2.40
C VAL A 177 -5.96 11.55 1.75
N GLU A 178 -5.41 12.48 0.97
CA GLU A 178 -6.19 13.45 0.19
C GLU A 178 -6.48 12.85 -1.19
N VAL A 179 -7.77 12.76 -1.53
CA VAL A 179 -8.22 12.29 -2.84
C VAL A 179 -8.61 13.50 -3.69
N GLY A 180 -7.94 13.64 -4.84
CA GLY A 180 -8.16 14.73 -5.77
C GLY A 180 -9.41 14.59 -6.64
N PRO A 181 -9.72 15.58 -7.49
CA PRO A 181 -10.90 15.60 -8.38
C PRO A 181 -11.00 14.41 -9.34
N ASN A 182 -9.87 13.77 -9.66
CA ASN A 182 -9.78 12.59 -10.51
C ASN A 182 -10.07 11.28 -9.75
N GLY A 183 -10.47 11.36 -8.47
CA GLY A 183 -10.72 10.21 -7.61
C GLY A 183 -9.46 9.40 -7.28
N TYR A 184 -8.28 10.02 -7.39
CA TYR A 184 -6.99 9.43 -7.03
C TYR A 184 -6.43 10.12 -5.79
N GLY A 185 -5.95 9.35 -4.83
CA GLY A 185 -5.20 9.83 -3.68
C GLY A 185 -4.07 8.89 -3.33
N ASN A 186 -2.94 9.45 -2.91
CA ASN A 186 -1.81 8.68 -2.43
C ASN A 186 -1.28 9.27 -1.12
N ALA A 187 -0.84 8.40 -0.22
CA ALA A 187 -0.22 8.78 1.04
C ALA A 187 0.94 7.85 1.35
N PHE A 188 2.06 8.45 1.74
CA PHE A 188 3.23 7.71 2.20
C PHE A 188 3.45 8.00 3.68
N LEU A 189 3.28 6.98 4.52
CA LEU A 189 3.14 7.13 5.97
C LEU A 189 4.24 6.32 6.67
N ASN A 190 4.97 6.96 7.58
CA ASN A 190 5.91 6.27 8.48
C ASN A 190 5.23 6.04 9.83
N ARG A 191 5.18 4.78 10.28
CA ARG A 191 4.43 4.38 11.47
C ARG A 191 5.22 3.45 12.38
N PRO A 192 5.13 3.64 13.72
CA PRO A 192 5.94 2.91 14.67
C PRO A 192 5.34 1.53 14.98
N PHE A 193 5.33 0.62 14.01
CA PHE A 193 4.94 -0.77 14.21
C PHE A 193 5.76 -1.74 13.37
N GLN A 194 5.76 -3.00 13.80
CA GLN A 194 6.34 -4.12 13.09
C GLN A 194 5.26 -4.80 12.26
N VAL A 195 5.61 -5.27 11.07
CA VAL A 195 4.64 -5.86 10.13
C VAL A 195 3.88 -7.02 10.76
N TRP A 196 4.54 -7.87 11.54
CA TRP A 196 3.89 -9.02 12.19
C TRP A 196 2.77 -8.63 13.17
N GLU A 197 2.81 -7.43 13.76
CA GLU A 197 1.77 -6.95 14.69
C GLU A 197 0.43 -6.71 13.99
N VAL A 198 0.48 -6.44 12.67
CA VAL A 198 -0.67 -6.02 11.87
C VAL A 198 -1.12 -7.07 10.86
N ILE A 199 -0.32 -8.11 10.60
CA ILE A 199 -0.75 -9.25 9.77
C ILE A 199 -2.03 -9.87 10.35
N GLY A 200 -3.03 -10.10 9.49
CA GLY A 200 -4.32 -10.68 9.86
C GLY A 200 -5.33 -9.68 10.45
N ARG A 201 -4.96 -8.40 10.57
CA ARG A 201 -5.88 -7.29 10.89
C ARG A 201 -6.47 -6.70 9.61
N ALA A 202 -7.51 -5.88 9.73
CA ALA A 202 -8.04 -5.12 8.59
C ALA A 202 -7.43 -3.72 8.53
N LEU A 203 -7.20 -3.21 7.32
CA LEU A 203 -6.97 -1.80 7.05
C LEU A 203 -8.27 -1.22 6.48
N VAL A 204 -8.77 -0.14 7.07
CA VAL A 204 -9.94 0.61 6.63
C VAL A 204 -9.51 2.01 6.22
N VAL A 205 -10.03 2.48 5.08
CA VAL A 205 -9.92 3.87 4.64
C VAL A 205 -11.32 4.43 4.41
N SER A 206 -11.65 5.51 5.12
CA SER A 206 -13.00 6.09 5.13
C SER A 206 -12.96 7.60 5.41
N ARG A 207 -13.94 8.37 4.92
CA ARG A 207 -14.06 9.80 5.24
C ARG A 207 -14.54 10.07 6.65
N ARG A 208 -15.23 9.11 7.27
CA ARG A 208 -15.77 9.26 8.62
C ARG A 208 -14.66 9.40 9.65
N ASP A 209 -14.87 10.33 10.57
CA ASP A 209 -14.14 10.36 11.82
C ASP A 209 -14.98 9.67 12.90
N GLU A 210 -14.46 8.59 13.46
CA GLU A 210 -15.09 7.86 14.58
C GLU A 210 -14.90 8.59 15.93
N SER A 211 -14.25 9.77 15.94
CA SER A 211 -14.06 10.59 17.14
C SER A 211 -15.38 11.04 17.78
N ASP A 212 -16.46 11.12 17.01
CA ASP A 212 -17.80 11.49 17.47
C ASP A 212 -18.61 10.30 18.04
N GLY A 213 -18.03 9.09 18.09
CA GLY A 213 -18.66 7.89 18.66
C GLY A 213 -19.65 7.17 17.72
N GLU A 214 -19.81 7.67 16.48
CA GLU A 214 -20.58 6.97 15.45
C GLU A 214 -19.80 5.76 14.90
N PRO A 215 -20.43 4.57 14.77
CA PRO A 215 -19.76 3.38 14.28
C PRO A 215 -19.43 3.48 12.78
N LEU A 216 -18.38 2.78 12.35
CA LEU A 216 -18.09 2.56 10.93
C LEU A 216 -19.30 1.96 10.21
N ARG A 217 -19.47 2.36 8.95
CA ARG A 217 -20.49 1.84 8.03
C ARG A 217 -19.85 1.52 6.69
N ASN A 218 -20.44 0.59 5.94
CA ASN A 218 -20.03 0.29 4.57
C ASN A 218 -20.61 1.36 3.62
N GLU A 219 -20.09 2.59 3.71
CA GLU A 219 -20.41 3.66 2.77
C GLU A 219 -19.75 3.38 1.40
N GLU A 220 -20.25 3.99 0.33
CA GLU A 220 -19.77 3.77 -1.04
C GLU A 220 -18.26 3.99 -1.19
N ASP A 221 -17.72 4.93 -0.40
CA ASP A 221 -16.34 5.34 -0.38
C ASP A 221 -15.54 4.78 0.82
N THR A 222 -16.14 3.89 1.60
CA THR A 222 -15.42 3.12 2.62
C THR A 222 -14.81 1.90 1.98
N VAL A 223 -13.48 1.82 2.03
CA VAL A 223 -12.72 0.70 1.46
C VAL A 223 -11.96 -0.03 2.54
N VAL A 224 -11.95 -1.36 2.47
CA VAL A 224 -11.40 -2.22 3.52
C VAL A 224 -10.71 -3.43 2.91
N GLY A 225 -9.65 -3.90 3.57
CA GLY A 225 -8.92 -5.10 3.18
C GLY A 225 -8.24 -5.75 4.38
N VAL A 226 -8.05 -7.07 4.32
CA VAL A 226 -7.18 -7.75 5.30
C VAL A 226 -5.72 -7.44 4.96
N ILE A 227 -4.91 -7.21 5.98
CA ILE A 227 -3.46 -7.05 5.86
C ILE A 227 -2.86 -8.46 5.78
N ALA A 228 -2.46 -8.85 4.59
CA ALA A 228 -1.87 -10.14 4.29
C ALA A 228 -0.34 -10.06 4.26
N ARG A 229 0.32 -11.20 4.49
CA ARG A 229 1.76 -11.31 4.31
C ARG A 229 2.08 -11.05 2.85
N SER A 230 3.09 -10.23 2.60
CA SER A 230 3.72 -10.10 1.29
C SER A 230 5.10 -10.70 1.35
N ALA A 231 5.57 -11.22 0.23
CA ALA A 231 6.97 -11.59 0.10
C ALA A 231 7.86 -10.37 0.35
N GLY A 232 8.94 -10.56 1.10
CA GLY A 232 10.01 -9.58 1.19
C GLY A 232 10.79 -9.49 -0.13
N VAL A 233 11.73 -8.54 -0.16
CA VAL A 233 12.58 -8.20 -1.33
C VAL A 233 13.17 -9.41 -2.05
N TRP A 234 13.55 -10.43 -1.28
CA TRP A 234 14.31 -11.60 -1.74
C TRP A 234 13.48 -12.89 -1.74
N ASP A 235 12.20 -12.80 -1.35
CA ASP A 235 11.33 -13.98 -1.18
C ASP A 235 10.45 -14.24 -2.43
N ASN A 236 10.47 -13.37 -3.45
CA ASN A 236 9.59 -13.50 -4.61
C ASN A 236 10.20 -12.97 -5.92
N ASP A 237 10.88 -13.86 -6.64
CA ASP A 237 11.42 -13.65 -7.99
C ASP A 237 10.37 -13.82 -9.11
N LYS A 238 9.07 -13.79 -8.80
CA LYS A 238 8.01 -13.90 -9.81
C LYS A 238 8.09 -12.71 -10.77
N THR A 239 8.62 -12.96 -11.96
CA THR A 239 8.61 -12.06 -13.13
C THR A 239 7.34 -12.22 -13.96
N VAL A 240 6.70 -13.40 -13.85
CA VAL A 240 5.47 -13.79 -14.52
C VAL A 240 4.46 -14.24 -13.47
N CYS A 241 3.23 -13.70 -13.54
CA CYS A 241 2.15 -14.13 -12.67
C CYS A 241 1.54 -15.43 -13.20
N SER A 242 1.53 -16.50 -12.40
CA SER A 242 1.00 -17.81 -12.79
C SER A 242 -0.50 -17.79 -13.12
N CYS A 243 -1.26 -16.82 -12.61
CA CYS A 243 -2.69 -16.69 -12.86
C CYS A 243 -3.00 -16.16 -14.27
N THR A 244 -2.11 -15.34 -14.84
CA THR A 244 -2.36 -14.62 -16.11
C THR A 244 -1.34 -14.97 -17.20
N GLY A 245 -0.19 -15.54 -16.84
CA GLY A 245 0.95 -15.77 -17.73
C GLY A 245 1.64 -14.48 -18.20
N LYS A 246 1.22 -13.31 -17.70
CA LYS A 246 1.76 -12.00 -18.08
C LYS A 246 2.96 -11.63 -17.20
N THR A 247 3.86 -10.83 -17.77
CA THR A 247 4.95 -10.23 -16.99
C THR A 247 4.41 -9.17 -16.04
N LEU A 248 5.12 -8.88 -14.94
CA LEU A 248 4.74 -7.80 -14.01
C LEU A 248 4.52 -6.45 -14.71
N TRP A 249 5.27 -6.16 -15.78
CA TRP A 249 5.11 -4.92 -16.56
C TRP A 249 3.85 -4.92 -17.42
N GLN A 250 3.45 -6.09 -17.95
CA GLN A 250 2.20 -6.23 -18.69
C GLN A 250 1.00 -6.14 -17.75
N GLU A 251 1.05 -6.82 -16.61
CA GLU A 251 0.01 -6.68 -15.57
C GLU A 251 -0.07 -5.24 -15.08
N ARG A 252 1.06 -4.57 -14.84
CA ARG A 252 1.04 -3.16 -14.47
C ARG A 252 0.39 -2.27 -15.53
N LYS A 253 0.63 -2.51 -16.83
CA LYS A 253 -0.06 -1.75 -17.89
C LYS A 253 -1.57 -2.01 -17.87
N ASP A 254 -1.98 -3.24 -17.64
CA ASP A 254 -3.40 -3.60 -17.52
C ASP A 254 -4.02 -2.98 -16.26
N GLU A 255 -3.30 -2.96 -15.15
CA GLU A 255 -3.76 -2.36 -13.90
C GLU A 255 -3.74 -0.82 -13.97
N VAL A 256 -2.79 -0.21 -14.67
CA VAL A 256 -2.83 1.23 -15.00
C VAL A 256 -4.02 1.55 -15.90
N SER A 257 -4.30 0.72 -16.92
CA SER A 257 -5.43 0.94 -17.84
C SER A 257 -6.79 0.73 -17.16
N LYS A 258 -6.87 -0.18 -16.18
CA LYS A 258 -8.03 -0.34 -15.28
C LYS A 258 -8.11 0.74 -14.20
N GLY A 259 -7.10 1.60 -14.08
CA GLY A 259 -7.09 2.66 -13.08
C GLY A 259 -6.82 2.17 -11.65
N MET A 260 -5.98 1.15 -11.47
CA MET A 260 -5.53 0.61 -10.17
C MET A 260 -4.18 1.16 -9.69
N LEU A 261 -3.31 1.65 -10.60
CA LEU A 261 -1.97 2.22 -10.32
C LEU A 261 -1.74 3.62 -10.89
#